data_AF-A0A7J5DNZ6-F1
#
_entry.id   AF-A0A7J5DNZ6-F1
#
_cell.length_a   1.000
_cell.length_b   1.000
_cell.length_c   1.000
_cell.angle_alpha   90.00
_cell.angle_beta   90.00
_cell.angle_gamma   90.00
#
_symmetry.space_group_name_H-M   'P 1'
#
loop_
_entity.id
_entity.type
_entity.pdbx_description
1 polymer ?
#
loop_
_entity_poly.entity_id
_entity_poly.type
_entity_poly.pdbx_seq_one_letter_code
_entity_poly.pdbx_strand_id
1 'polypeptide(L)'
;MVKTSSPGPVRRIAALVACLLVLVGCNPHMYDEVPAVRDAKRAEIVDTWRSPDGTEVALHADGTAGIRLLDGQEFDFDDRWRVSGTGAWELTGERAGWNDGQHVRLTLTSRTASAARAPDPGEHLDPQAEPEPAPDAYTWTFELQRNDKKRLLLYFFFGDPDSRSAYVLERA
;
A
#
# COMPACT_ATOMS: atom_id res chain seq x y z
N MET A 1 20.42 -30.59 -75.80
CA MET A 1 19.92 -31.97 -75.62
C MET A 1 19.40 -32.08 -74.18
N VAL A 2 18.07 -32.13 -74.00
CA VAL A 2 17.32 -32.56 -72.78
C VAL A 2 17.48 -31.61 -71.55
N LYS A 3 16.49 -31.18 -70.75
CA LYS A 3 15.12 -31.63 -70.41
C LYS A 3 14.30 -30.47 -69.81
N THR A 4 12.99 -30.61 -69.94
CA THR A 4 11.83 -29.87 -69.38
C THR A 4 11.59 -30.03 -67.87
N SER A 5 10.93 -29.01 -67.29
CA SER A 5 9.96 -28.97 -66.13
C SER A 5 10.39 -29.61 -64.79
N SER A 6 9.98 -29.19 -63.59
CA SER A 6 8.78 -28.49 -63.12
C SER A 6 9.04 -28.08 -61.65
N PRO A 7 8.30 -27.11 -61.06
CA PRO A 7 8.50 -26.69 -59.67
C PRO A 7 7.84 -27.67 -58.68
N GLY A 8 8.58 -28.05 -57.63
CA GLY A 8 8.06 -28.82 -56.50
C GLY A 8 7.26 -27.93 -55.53
N PRO A 9 6.15 -28.44 -54.96
CA PRO A 9 5.42 -27.75 -53.90
C PRO A 9 6.02 -28.09 -52.53
N VAL A 10 5.65 -27.30 -51.52
CA VAL A 10 5.44 -27.65 -50.10
C VAL A 10 6.02 -26.61 -49.12
N ARG A 11 5.08 -25.95 -48.44
CA ARG A 11 5.10 -25.39 -47.08
C ARG A 11 6.16 -24.34 -46.73
N ARG A 12 5.65 -23.15 -46.35
CA ARG A 12 5.75 -22.64 -44.98
C ARG A 12 4.61 -21.65 -44.70
N ILE A 13 3.68 -22.11 -43.87
CA ILE A 13 2.79 -21.29 -43.05
C ILE A 13 3.66 -20.60 -41.98
N ALA A 14 3.22 -19.43 -41.51
CA ALA A 14 3.74 -18.57 -40.43
C ALA A 14 4.54 -17.35 -40.94
N ALA A 15 4.29 -16.12 -40.50
CA ALA A 15 3.72 -15.70 -39.23
C ALA A 15 2.82 -14.47 -39.38
N LEU A 16 1.66 -14.56 -38.72
CA LEU A 16 0.77 -13.48 -38.37
C LEU A 16 1.02 -13.25 -36.87
N VAL A 17 1.72 -12.17 -36.50
CA VAL A 17 1.74 -11.69 -35.11
C VAL A 17 1.68 -10.17 -35.12
N ALA A 18 0.43 -9.70 -35.05
CA ALA A 18 -0.03 -8.54 -34.32
C ALA A 18 1.03 -7.81 -33.48
N CYS A 19 1.46 -6.62 -33.93
CA CYS A 19 1.91 -5.57 -33.03
C CYS A 19 0.69 -4.93 -32.37
N LEU A 20 0.13 -5.59 -31.35
CA LEU A 20 -0.88 -5.02 -30.47
C LEU A 20 -0.28 -4.78 -29.09
N LEU A 21 -0.23 -3.48 -28.75
CA LEU A 21 -0.37 -2.89 -27.42
C LEU A 21 0.65 -3.30 -26.34
N VAL A 22 1.60 -2.40 -26.12
CA VAL A 22 2.22 -2.21 -24.80
C VAL A 22 2.06 -0.72 -24.42
N LEU A 23 0.80 -0.30 -24.26
CA LEU A 23 0.46 0.85 -23.41
C LEU A 23 0.26 0.27 -22.01
N VAL A 24 1.34 0.00 -21.29
CA VAL A 24 1.22 -0.40 -19.88
C VAL A 24 0.95 0.87 -19.08
N GLY A 25 -0.33 1.10 -18.80
CA GLY A 25 -0.79 1.63 -17.53
C GLY A 25 -0.41 3.08 -17.19
N CYS A 26 -0.77 4.07 -18.01
CA CYS A 26 -1.18 5.33 -17.39
C CYS A 26 -2.50 5.05 -16.68
N ASN A 27 -2.47 4.85 -15.36
CA ASN A 27 -3.69 4.81 -14.56
C ASN A 27 -4.39 6.18 -14.73
N PRO A 28 -5.53 6.27 -15.44
CA PRO A 28 -6.16 7.56 -15.75
C PRO A 28 -6.66 8.27 -14.47
N HIS A 29 -6.74 7.54 -13.36
CA HIS A 29 -7.14 8.02 -12.04
C HIS A 29 -5.94 8.32 -11.12
N MET A 30 -4.70 8.26 -11.62
CA MET A 30 -3.48 8.52 -10.84
C MET A 30 -3.47 9.92 -10.20
N TYR A 31 -4.17 10.88 -10.81
CA TYR A 31 -4.33 12.25 -10.33
C TYR A 31 -5.73 12.55 -9.79
N ASP A 32 -6.60 11.55 -9.66
CA ASP A 32 -7.89 11.78 -9.06
C ASP A 32 -7.71 12.24 -7.61
N GLU A 33 -8.50 13.23 -7.24
CA GLU A 33 -8.55 13.65 -5.85
C GLU A 33 -9.03 12.49 -4.98
N VAL A 34 -8.26 12.22 -3.94
CA VAL A 34 -8.60 11.25 -2.93
C VAL A 34 -9.77 11.83 -2.12
N PRO A 35 -10.93 11.14 -2.02
CA PRO A 35 -12.08 11.66 -1.32
C PRO A 35 -11.76 11.99 0.15
N ALA A 36 -11.90 13.26 0.52
CA ALA A 36 -11.63 13.74 1.85
C ALA A 36 -12.83 13.55 2.79
N VAL A 37 -12.64 12.80 3.88
CA VAL A 37 -13.59 12.73 5.00
C VAL A 37 -13.35 13.92 5.93
N ARG A 38 -14.41 14.67 6.26
CA ARG A 38 -14.32 15.88 7.12
C ARG A 38 -15.25 15.89 8.32
N ASP A 39 -16.00 14.81 8.50
CA ASP A 39 -17.03 14.66 9.53
C ASP A 39 -16.76 13.49 10.48
N ALA A 40 -15.55 12.90 10.43
CA ALA A 40 -15.14 11.84 11.33
C ALA A 40 -15.08 12.38 12.76
N LYS A 41 -15.61 11.57 13.69
CA LYS A 41 -15.59 11.87 15.12
C LYS A 41 -14.54 11.00 15.81
N ARG A 42 -13.92 11.53 16.86
CA ARG A 42 -12.97 10.77 17.70
C ARG A 42 -13.53 9.41 18.15
N ALA A 43 -14.82 9.34 18.49
CA ALA A 43 -15.49 8.10 18.89
C ALA A 43 -15.64 7.06 17.75
N GLU A 44 -15.58 7.47 16.48
CA GLU A 44 -15.50 6.56 15.34
C GLU A 44 -14.09 5.99 15.17
N ILE A 45 -13.05 6.73 15.61
CA ILE A 45 -11.63 6.33 15.56
C ILE A 45 -11.25 5.37 16.67
N VAL A 46 -11.81 5.56 17.87
CA VAL A 46 -11.50 4.73 19.05
C VAL A 46 -12.00 3.30 18.83
N ASP A 47 -11.08 2.40 18.46
CA ASP A 47 -11.27 0.97 18.35
C ASP A 47 -9.93 0.27 18.03
N THR A 48 -9.99 -1.05 17.84
CA THR A 48 -8.98 -1.87 17.20
C THR A 48 -9.21 -1.92 15.69
N TRP A 49 -8.15 -1.63 14.94
CA TRP A 49 -8.10 -1.61 13.49
C TRP A 49 -7.15 -2.68 12.98
N ARG A 50 -7.53 -3.43 11.94
CA ARG A 50 -6.81 -4.61 11.48
C ARG A 50 -6.67 -4.65 9.96
N SER A 51 -5.55 -5.18 9.50
CA SER A 51 -5.37 -5.63 8.12
C SER A 51 -5.48 -7.16 8.03
N PRO A 52 -5.73 -7.72 6.84
CA PRO A 52 -5.67 -9.17 6.60
C PRO A 52 -4.29 -9.80 6.84
N ASP A 53 -3.21 -9.03 6.69
CA ASP A 53 -1.82 -9.50 6.89
C ASP A 53 -1.39 -9.55 8.36
N GLY A 54 -2.34 -9.34 9.26
CA GLY A 54 -2.15 -9.44 10.68
C GLY A 54 -1.60 -8.19 11.33
N THR A 55 -1.65 -7.00 10.73
CA THR A 55 -1.45 -5.76 11.50
C THR A 55 -2.60 -5.51 12.45
N GLU A 56 -2.30 -4.93 13.61
CA GLU A 56 -3.30 -4.40 14.52
C GLU A 56 -2.86 -3.04 15.08
N VAL A 57 -3.78 -2.08 15.06
CA VAL A 57 -3.63 -0.76 15.68
C VAL A 57 -4.81 -0.55 16.61
N ALA A 58 -4.57 -0.51 17.92
CA ALA A 58 -5.57 -0.18 18.92
C ALA A 58 -5.47 1.31 19.26
N LEU A 59 -6.53 2.08 19.01
CA LEU A 59 -6.59 3.52 19.28
C LEU A 59 -7.51 3.77 20.47
N HIS A 60 -6.97 4.24 21.59
CA HIS A 60 -7.71 4.42 22.83
C HIS A 60 -8.25 5.85 22.98
N ALA A 61 -9.35 6.01 23.73
CA ALA A 61 -10.03 7.30 23.90
C ALA A 61 -9.13 8.40 24.48
N ASP A 62 -8.16 8.03 25.33
CA ASP A 62 -7.19 8.93 25.96
C ASP A 62 -6.09 9.42 25.00
N GLY A 63 -6.06 8.93 23.75
CA GLY A 63 -5.04 9.29 22.78
C GLY A 63 -3.81 8.37 22.79
N THR A 64 -3.80 7.31 23.59
CA THR A 64 -2.75 6.28 23.52
C THR A 64 -3.07 5.25 22.44
N ALA A 65 -2.04 4.58 21.94
CA ALA A 65 -2.16 3.55 20.93
C ALA A 65 -1.31 2.31 21.23
N GLY A 66 -1.83 1.14 20.87
CA GLY A 66 -1.07 -0.10 20.74
C GLY A 66 -0.85 -0.42 19.26
N ILE A 67 0.35 -0.84 18.90
CA ILE A 67 0.76 -1.10 17.52
C ILE A 67 1.33 -2.51 17.43
N ARG A 68 0.87 -3.29 16.46
CA ARG A 68 1.36 -4.64 16.19
C ARG A 68 1.60 -4.82 14.70
N LEU A 69 2.86 -5.08 14.36
CA LEU A 69 3.35 -5.37 13.00
C LEU A 69 2.96 -4.32 11.94
N LEU A 70 2.94 -3.03 12.30
CA LEU A 70 2.64 -1.97 11.34
C LEU A 70 3.85 -1.66 10.47
N ASP A 71 3.64 -1.62 9.16
CA ASP A 71 4.67 -1.37 8.13
C ASP A 71 4.99 0.11 7.97
N GLY A 72 6.11 0.41 7.31
CA GLY A 72 6.41 1.76 6.82
C GLY A 72 5.33 2.29 5.88
N GLN A 73 5.17 3.62 5.89
CA GLN A 73 4.29 4.35 4.99
C GLN A 73 5.06 4.80 3.75
N GLU A 74 4.39 4.90 2.60
CA GLU A 74 4.99 5.34 1.34
C GLU A 74 6.25 4.51 1.00
N PHE A 75 7.36 5.15 0.63
CA PHE A 75 8.59 4.46 0.25
C PHE A 75 9.20 3.63 1.38
N ASP A 76 8.95 3.98 2.65
CA ASP A 76 9.47 3.21 3.79
C ASP A 76 8.84 1.81 3.88
N PHE A 77 7.74 1.56 3.16
CA PHE A 77 7.20 0.21 3.01
C PHE A 77 8.19 -0.73 2.30
N ASP A 78 8.95 -0.21 1.34
CA ASP A 78 9.91 -0.97 0.54
C ASP A 78 11.14 -1.41 1.37
N ASP A 79 11.37 -0.77 2.52
CA ASP A 79 12.35 -1.20 3.52
C ASP A 79 11.91 -2.46 4.29
N ARG A 80 10.65 -2.86 4.11
CA ARG A 80 10.05 -4.11 4.59
C ARG A 80 10.02 -4.27 6.09
N TRP A 81 10.39 -3.27 6.87
CA TRP A 81 10.31 -3.40 8.32
C TRP A 81 8.86 -3.30 8.79
N ARG A 82 8.56 -4.02 9.88
CA ARG A 82 7.30 -3.97 10.62
C ARG A 82 7.63 -3.71 12.07
N VAL A 83 6.89 -2.83 12.72
CA VAL A 83 7.11 -2.49 14.13
C VAL A 83 5.91 -2.80 15.00
N SER A 84 6.20 -3.17 16.25
CA SER A 84 5.21 -3.27 17.31
C SER A 84 5.65 -2.41 18.48
N GLY A 85 4.70 -1.91 19.26
CA GLY A 85 4.99 -0.97 20.33
C GLY A 85 3.77 -0.24 20.86
N THR A 86 4.05 0.84 21.55
CA THR A 86 3.04 1.79 22.00
C THR A 86 3.28 3.16 21.37
N GLY A 87 2.21 3.93 21.27
CA GLY A 87 2.23 5.22 20.63
C GLY A 87 1.20 6.18 21.20
N ALA A 88 1.13 7.34 20.58
CA ALA A 88 0.07 8.32 20.78
C ALA A 88 -0.61 8.61 19.44
N TRP A 89 -1.88 8.98 19.48
CA TRP A 89 -2.63 9.33 18.29
C TRP A 89 -3.52 10.55 18.50
N GLU A 90 -3.81 11.22 17.39
CA GLU A 90 -4.77 12.30 17.31
C GLU A 90 -5.57 12.25 16.01
N LEU A 91 -6.81 12.76 16.08
CA LEU A 91 -7.59 13.10 14.90
C LEU A 91 -7.38 14.59 14.62
N THR A 92 -6.79 14.90 13.47
CA THR A 92 -6.51 16.27 13.05
C THR A 92 -7.28 16.61 11.78
N GLY A 93 -7.61 17.89 11.58
CA GLY A 93 -8.09 18.44 10.31
C GLY A 93 -7.06 19.33 9.63
N GLU A 94 -5.83 19.36 10.15
CA GLU A 94 -4.71 20.03 9.50
C GLU A 94 -4.36 19.30 8.20
N ARG A 95 -3.94 20.08 7.19
CA ARG A 95 -3.47 19.51 5.94
C ARG A 95 -2.25 18.62 6.20
N ALA A 96 -2.40 17.35 5.88
CA ALA A 96 -1.32 16.37 5.86
C ALA A 96 -1.62 15.38 4.71
N GLY A 97 -0.80 14.34 4.57
CA GLY A 97 -1.02 13.28 3.59
C GLY A 97 -1.32 13.78 2.16
N TRP A 98 -2.36 13.20 1.57
CA TRP A 98 -2.73 13.27 0.16
C TRP A 98 -4.05 14.00 -0.10
N ASN A 99 -4.78 14.45 0.93
CA ASN A 99 -5.98 15.27 0.77
C ASN A 99 -6.21 16.27 1.92
N ASP A 100 -7.13 17.22 1.71
CA ASP A 100 -7.49 18.25 2.71
C ASP A 100 -8.60 17.77 3.67
N GLY A 101 -8.62 16.49 3.99
CA GLY A 101 -9.56 15.86 4.92
C GLY A 101 -9.07 15.87 6.36
N GLN A 102 -9.81 15.15 7.21
CA GLN A 102 -9.33 14.77 8.53
C GLN A 102 -8.47 13.53 8.44
N HIS A 103 -7.46 13.43 9.30
CA HIS A 103 -6.49 12.34 9.32
C HIS A 103 -6.27 11.85 10.74
N VAL A 104 -5.86 10.59 10.87
CA VAL A 104 -5.31 10.06 12.12
C VAL A 104 -3.80 10.08 12.04
N ARG A 105 -3.17 10.91 12.88
CA ARG A 105 -1.71 10.87 13.06
C ARG A 105 -1.40 9.93 14.21
N LEU A 106 -0.60 8.91 13.94
CA LEU A 106 -0.17 7.92 14.91
C LEU A 106 1.35 8.02 15.03
N THR A 107 1.86 8.28 16.23
CA THR A 107 3.30 8.33 16.50
C THR A 107 3.70 7.16 17.40
N LEU A 108 4.64 6.34 16.94
CA LEU A 108 5.33 5.35 17.76
C LEU A 108 6.20 6.06 18.79
N THR A 109 5.96 5.80 20.07
CA THR A 109 6.72 6.40 21.17
C THR A 109 7.64 5.39 21.86
N SER A 110 7.30 4.10 21.82
CA SER A 110 8.14 3.03 22.35
C SER A 110 7.99 1.77 21.50
N ARG A 111 9.06 1.44 20.76
CA ARG A 111 9.15 0.19 20.01
C ARG A 111 9.45 -0.98 20.96
N THR A 112 8.62 -2.01 20.91
CA THR A 112 8.82 -3.23 21.71
C THR A 112 9.30 -4.41 20.86
N ALA A 113 9.03 -4.40 19.55
CA ALA A 113 9.53 -5.40 18.63
C ALA A 113 9.63 -4.86 17.20
N SER A 114 10.47 -5.50 16.40
CA SER A 114 10.51 -5.37 14.95
C SER A 114 10.49 -6.73 14.26
N ALA A 115 10.01 -6.77 13.03
CA ALA A 115 10.02 -7.92 12.15
C ALA A 115 10.26 -7.45 10.71
N ALA A 116 10.65 -8.37 9.82
CA ALA A 116 10.64 -8.13 8.39
C ALA A 116 9.33 -8.64 7.78
N ARG A 117 8.75 -7.88 6.85
CA ARG A 117 7.64 -8.31 5.98
C ARG A 117 8.13 -9.44 5.10
N ALA A 118 7.35 -10.52 5.02
CA ALA A 118 7.61 -11.61 4.10
C ALA A 118 7.41 -11.15 2.64
N PRO A 119 8.27 -11.56 1.70
CA PRO A 119 8.11 -11.22 0.28
C PRO A 119 6.81 -11.77 -0.27
N ASP A 120 6.20 -11.00 -1.16
CA ASP A 120 5.02 -11.47 -1.88
C ASP A 120 5.41 -12.62 -2.83
N PRO A 121 4.49 -13.54 -3.16
CA PRO A 121 4.77 -14.61 -4.10
C PRO A 121 5.25 -14.07 -5.46
N GLY A 122 6.49 -14.41 -5.84
CA GLY A 122 7.09 -13.97 -7.10
C GLY A 122 7.85 -12.64 -7.01
N GLU A 123 7.91 -12.02 -5.85
CA GLU A 123 8.80 -10.89 -5.60
C GLU A 123 10.26 -11.35 -5.59
N HIS A 124 11.10 -10.68 -6.39
CA HIS A 124 12.53 -10.96 -6.47
C HIS A 124 13.30 -9.95 -5.64
N LEU A 125 13.72 -10.37 -4.44
CA LEU A 125 14.63 -9.58 -3.61
C LEU A 125 16.07 -9.78 -4.06
N ASP A 126 16.86 -8.71 -4.00
CA ASP A 126 18.32 -8.83 -4.12
C ASP A 126 18.85 -9.53 -2.87
N PRO A 127 19.43 -10.74 -2.99
CA PRO A 127 19.96 -11.47 -1.84
C PRO A 127 21.19 -10.80 -1.20
N GLN A 128 21.74 -9.74 -1.79
CA GLN A 128 22.86 -8.97 -1.26
C GLN A 128 22.44 -7.63 -0.65
N ALA A 129 21.18 -7.22 -0.80
CA ALA A 129 20.67 -6.02 -0.16
C ALA A 129 20.54 -6.26 1.36
N GLU A 130 21.16 -5.41 2.16
CA GLU A 130 20.94 -5.41 3.60
C GLU A 130 19.60 -4.70 3.90
N PRO A 131 18.70 -5.31 4.70
CA PRO A 131 17.46 -4.66 5.08
C PRO A 131 17.71 -3.43 5.94
N GLU A 132 17.05 -2.32 5.64
CA GLU A 132 17.07 -1.14 6.49
C GLU A 132 16.49 -1.48 7.89
N PRO A 133 17.15 -1.06 8.98
CA PRO A 133 16.68 -1.36 10.31
C PRO A 133 15.40 -0.57 10.60
N ALA A 134 14.42 -1.22 11.24
CA ALA A 134 13.21 -0.49 11.62
C ALA A 134 13.56 0.67 12.59
N PRO A 135 12.83 1.79 12.51
CA PRO A 135 13.10 2.96 13.34
C PRO A 135 12.60 2.76 14.79
N ASP A 136 13.22 3.48 15.74
CA ASP A 136 12.77 3.52 17.14
C ASP A 136 11.55 4.44 17.35
N ALA A 137 11.38 5.44 16.48
CA ALA A 137 10.27 6.36 16.45
C ALA A 137 9.81 6.56 15.00
N TYR A 138 8.50 6.63 14.79
CA TYR A 138 7.91 6.76 13.46
C TYR A 138 6.53 7.41 13.58
N THR A 139 6.10 8.14 12.55
CA THR A 139 4.75 8.72 12.52
C THR A 139 4.05 8.33 11.23
N TRP A 140 2.92 7.65 11.36
CA TRP A 140 2.00 7.40 10.26
C TRP A 140 0.96 8.52 10.19
N THR A 141 0.61 8.89 8.97
CA THR A 141 -0.57 9.70 8.67
C THR A 141 -1.57 8.82 7.95
N PHE A 142 -2.61 8.39 8.66
CA PHE A 142 -3.73 7.67 8.07
C PHE A 142 -4.74 8.66 7.48
N GLU A 143 -4.98 8.48 6.20
CA GLU A 143 -6.15 8.98 5.51
C GLU A 143 -7.41 8.26 5.98
N LEU A 144 -8.53 8.95 5.81
CA LEU A 144 -9.85 8.45 6.18
C LEU A 144 -10.70 8.23 4.95
N GLN A 145 -11.35 7.07 4.88
CA GLN A 145 -12.33 6.76 3.84
C GLN A 145 -13.62 6.24 4.47
N ARG A 146 -14.75 6.47 3.81
CA ARG A 146 -16.00 5.77 4.11
C ARG A 146 -16.27 4.74 3.02
N ASN A 147 -16.47 3.48 3.40
CA ASN A 147 -16.90 2.45 2.47
C ASN A 147 -18.38 2.61 2.07
N ASP A 148 -18.90 1.70 1.23
CA ASP A 148 -20.29 1.75 0.74
C ASP A 148 -21.33 1.72 1.87
N LYS A 149 -20.99 1.08 3.00
CA LYS A 149 -21.83 1.03 4.21
C LYS A 149 -21.62 2.23 5.13
N LYS A 150 -20.92 3.26 4.66
CA LYS A 150 -20.53 4.48 5.39
C LYS A 150 -19.67 4.23 6.64
N ARG A 151 -19.07 3.05 6.76
CA ARG A 151 -18.13 2.73 7.83
C ARG A 151 -16.78 3.37 7.51
N LEU A 152 -16.16 3.90 8.55
CA LEU A 152 -14.84 4.50 8.45
C LEU A 152 -13.76 3.42 8.26
N LEU A 153 -12.78 3.72 7.43
CA LEU A 153 -11.55 2.97 7.21
C LEU A 153 -10.36 3.90 7.48
N LEU A 154 -9.27 3.35 8.01
CA LEU A 154 -7.97 4.02 8.06
C LEU A 154 -7.11 3.46 6.95
N TYR A 155 -6.39 4.30 6.22
CA TYR A 155 -5.44 3.82 5.23
C TYR A 155 -4.29 4.79 5.00
N PHE A 156 -3.21 4.31 4.41
CA PHE A 156 -2.17 5.15 3.81
C PHE A 156 -1.71 4.54 2.49
N PHE A 157 -1.06 5.32 1.63
CA PHE A 157 -0.42 4.78 0.43
C PHE A 157 0.97 4.25 0.74
N PHE A 158 1.38 3.18 0.07
CA PHE A 158 2.67 2.53 0.27
C PHE A 158 3.37 2.21 -1.06
N GLY A 159 4.70 2.06 -1.00
CA GLY A 159 5.56 1.92 -2.16
C GLY A 159 5.59 3.19 -3.00
N ASP A 160 5.66 3.02 -4.32
CA ASP A 160 5.58 4.13 -5.27
C ASP A 160 4.21 4.84 -5.16
N PRO A 161 4.16 6.11 -4.75
CA PRO A 161 2.91 6.84 -4.56
C PRO A 161 2.10 6.99 -5.85
N ASP A 162 2.74 6.96 -7.03
CA ASP A 162 2.04 7.01 -8.31
C ASP A 162 1.24 5.71 -8.58
N SER A 163 1.61 4.60 -7.92
CA SER A 163 0.90 3.32 -8.00
C SER A 163 -0.42 3.32 -7.21
N ARG A 164 -0.60 4.24 -6.27
CA ARG A 164 -1.80 4.37 -5.41
C ARG A 164 -2.18 3.06 -4.67
N SER A 165 -1.19 2.25 -4.32
CA SER A 165 -1.38 1.05 -3.49
C SER A 165 -1.73 1.44 -2.07
N ALA A 166 -2.90 1.04 -1.58
CA ALA A 166 -3.42 1.46 -0.27
C ALA A 166 -3.29 0.35 0.77
N TYR A 167 -2.67 0.69 1.90
CA TYR A 167 -2.62 -0.13 3.10
C TYR A 167 -3.87 0.16 3.92
N VAL A 168 -4.83 -0.77 3.96
CA VAL A 168 -6.14 -0.53 4.59
C VAL A 168 -6.24 -1.26 5.92
N LEU A 169 -6.69 -0.53 6.94
CA LEU A 169 -7.10 -1.07 8.22
C LEU A 169 -8.62 -0.91 8.39
N GLU A 170 -9.27 -2.03 8.68
CA GLU A 170 -10.70 -2.08 8.98
C GLU A 170 -10.92 -2.20 10.48
N ARG A 171 -12.02 -1.62 10.95
CA ARG A 171 -12.45 -1.75 12.35
C ARG A 171 -12.85 -3.20 12.65
N ALA A 172 -12.36 -3.74 13.77
CA ALA A 172 -12.61 -5.12 14.22
C ALA A 172 -14.08 -5.37 14.63
#